data_AF-A0A8J5R1Q1-F1
#
_entry.id   AF-A0A8J5R1Q1-F1
#
_cell.length_a   1.000
_cell.length_b   1.000
_cell.length_c   1.000
_cell.angle_alpha   90.00
_cell.angle_beta   90.00
_cell.angle_gamma   90.00
#
_symmetry.space_group_name_H-M   'P 1'
#
loop_
_entity.id
_entity.type
_entity.pdbx_description
1 polymer ?
#
loop_
_entity_poly.entity_id
_entity_poly.type
_entity_poly.pdbx_seq_one_letter_code
_entity_poly.pdbx_strand_id
1 'polypeptide(L)'
;MTEFSSILAREDIYQLKLSPSIFKYWPMDAYNNSKLCNIMFAQELAKRWPSVSVFSCHPGNMVFSDLPRYSCFYKVLFALVRPFTKSLQQAASTVVFCATASELEGLSNMYFSNCYRCKSSNTSLNSSLTHKLWSISKDMIATATKRTNYNSF
;
A
#
# COMPACT_ATOMS: atom_id res chain seq x y z
N MET A 1 -7.06 -7.25 0.20
CA MET A 1 -6.43 -6.48 1.30
C MET A 1 -6.86 -5.01 1.28
N THR A 2 -6.89 -4.35 0.12
CA THR A 2 -7.32 -2.95 -0.02
C THR A 2 -8.83 -2.71 0.13
N GLU A 3 -9.66 -3.74 -0.04
CA GLU A 3 -11.11 -3.72 0.22
C GLU A 3 -11.46 -3.64 1.71
N PHE A 4 -10.52 -3.97 2.61
CA PHE A 4 -10.72 -3.93 4.06
C PHE A 4 -10.19 -2.65 4.71
N SER A 5 -9.95 -1.62 3.89
CA SER A 5 -9.55 -0.30 4.37
C SER A 5 -10.73 0.39 5.05
N SER A 6 -10.44 1.08 6.15
CA SER A 6 -11.42 1.92 6.86
C SER A 6 -11.54 3.33 6.28
N ILE A 7 -10.81 3.63 5.20
CA ILE A 7 -10.90 4.86 4.42
C ILE A 7 -11.89 4.59 3.29
N LEU A 8 -13.05 5.25 3.31
CA LEU A 8 -14.11 5.07 2.33
C LEU A 8 -14.40 6.37 1.58
N ALA A 9 -14.24 7.51 2.25
CA ALA A 9 -14.60 8.82 1.72
C ALA A 9 -13.48 9.85 1.90
N ARG A 10 -13.71 11.07 1.41
CA ARG A 10 -12.66 12.12 1.34
C ARG A 10 -12.36 12.71 2.71
N GLU A 11 -13.38 12.79 3.52
CA GLU A 11 -13.38 13.16 4.93
C GLU A 11 -12.55 12.20 5.79
N ASP A 12 -12.36 10.95 5.37
CA ASP A 12 -11.51 9.99 6.08
C ASP A 12 -10.01 10.28 5.87
N ILE A 13 -9.63 11.06 4.86
CA ILE A 13 -8.23 11.37 4.57
C ILE A 13 -7.81 12.62 5.34
N TYR A 14 -7.30 12.40 6.54
CA TYR A 14 -6.67 13.42 7.39
C TYR A 14 -5.53 12.82 8.23
N GLN A 15 -4.64 13.67 8.72
CA GLN A 15 -3.39 13.27 9.37
C GLN A 15 -3.60 12.28 10.53
N LEU A 16 -4.59 12.49 11.40
CA LEU A 16 -4.85 11.62 12.55
C LEU A 16 -5.49 10.26 12.18
N LYS A 17 -6.09 10.12 11.00
CA LYS A 17 -6.53 8.81 10.47
C LYS A 17 -5.33 8.04 9.91
N LEU A 18 -4.44 8.72 9.21
CA LEU A 18 -3.25 8.13 8.58
C LEU A 18 -2.14 7.81 9.60
N SER A 19 -2.07 8.60 10.67
CA SER A 19 -1.14 8.46 11.79
C SER A 19 -1.92 8.57 13.10
N PRO A 20 -2.65 7.51 13.50
CA PRO A 20 -3.44 7.53 14.72
C PRO A 20 -2.55 7.53 15.97
N SER A 21 -3.08 8.09 17.06
CA SER A 21 -2.43 8.01 18.36
C SER A 21 -2.40 6.57 18.88
N ILE A 22 -1.51 6.30 19.85
CA ILE A 22 -1.35 4.95 20.41
C ILE A 22 -2.66 4.36 20.97
N PHE A 23 -3.54 5.21 21.50
CA PHE A 23 -4.84 4.81 22.06
C PHE A 23 -5.91 4.48 21.00
N LYS A 24 -5.72 4.90 19.74
CA LYS A 24 -6.63 4.65 18.63
C LYS A 24 -6.01 3.74 17.57
N TYR A 25 -4.83 3.19 17.82
CA TYR A 25 -4.09 2.38 16.87
C TYR A 25 -4.65 0.95 16.83
N TRP A 26 -5.13 0.54 15.66
CA TRP A 26 -5.46 -0.86 15.39
C TRP A 26 -4.53 -1.42 14.30
N PRO A 27 -3.70 -2.43 14.59
CA PRO A 27 -2.62 -2.85 13.69
C PRO A 27 -3.10 -3.24 12.29
N MET A 28 -4.19 -4.03 12.20
CA MET A 28 -4.69 -4.51 10.91
C MET A 28 -5.33 -3.39 10.08
N ASP A 29 -6.04 -2.46 10.71
CA ASP A 29 -6.63 -1.32 10.00
C ASP A 29 -5.57 -0.35 9.52
N ALA A 30 -4.58 -0.03 10.37
CA ALA A 30 -3.45 0.81 10.01
C ALA A 30 -2.68 0.19 8.83
N TYR A 31 -2.47 -1.13 8.87
CA TYR A 31 -1.84 -1.86 7.78
C TYR A 31 -2.68 -1.81 6.49
N ASN A 32 -3.98 -2.13 6.53
CA ASN A 32 -4.85 -2.06 5.36
C ASN A 32 -4.92 -0.65 4.76
N ASN A 33 -5.07 0.37 5.61
CA ASN A 33 -5.06 1.77 5.20
C ASN A 33 -3.72 2.12 4.52
N SER A 34 -2.57 1.71 5.08
CA SER A 34 -1.26 1.96 4.48
C SER A 34 -1.10 1.32 3.09
N LYS A 35 -1.63 0.11 2.90
CA LYS A 35 -1.59 -0.59 1.60
C LYS A 35 -2.51 0.07 0.58
N LEU A 36 -3.68 0.57 1.00
CA LEU A 36 -4.52 1.41 0.14
C LEU A 36 -3.79 2.70 -0.26
N CYS A 37 -3.15 3.38 0.69
CA CYS A 37 -2.40 4.60 0.43
C CYS A 37 -1.26 4.39 -0.58
N ASN A 38 -0.57 3.24 -0.56
CA ASN A 38 0.45 2.92 -1.55
C ASN A 38 -0.10 2.85 -2.98
N ILE A 39 -1.27 2.23 -3.17
CA ILE A 39 -1.92 2.19 -4.50
C ILE A 39 -2.31 3.60 -4.94
N MET A 40 -2.93 4.37 -4.04
CA MET A 40 -3.34 5.74 -4.32
C MET A 40 -2.15 6.65 -4.65
N PHE A 41 -1.03 6.46 -3.96
CA PHE A 41 0.23 7.15 -4.22
C PHE A 41 0.76 6.80 -5.61
N ALA A 42 0.83 5.52 -5.96
CA ALA A 42 1.29 5.07 -7.27
C ALA A 42 0.44 5.64 -8.42
N GLN A 43 -0.88 5.74 -8.23
CA GLN A 43 -1.79 6.33 -9.21
C GLN A 43 -1.55 7.83 -9.41
N GLU A 44 -1.33 8.60 -8.35
CA GLU A 44 -0.96 10.02 -8.47
C GLU A 44 0.45 10.21 -9.04
N LEU A 45 1.38 9.34 -8.68
CA LEU A 45 2.74 9.36 -9.21
C LEU A 45 2.73 9.16 -10.72
N ALA A 46 1.96 8.18 -11.21
CA ALA A 46 1.80 7.91 -12.65
C ALA A 46 1.22 9.12 -13.41
N LYS A 47 0.26 9.85 -12.81
CA LYS A 47 -0.31 11.07 -13.43
C LYS A 47 0.70 12.22 -13.47
N ARG A 48 1.52 12.36 -12.43
CA ARG A 48 2.45 13.48 -12.26
C ARG A 48 3.77 13.28 -13.02
N TRP A 49 4.19 12.02 -13.20
CA TRP A 49 5.39 11.64 -13.93
C TRP A 49 5.06 10.65 -15.06
N PRO A 50 4.50 11.13 -16.18
CA PRO A 50 4.12 10.27 -17.30
C PRO A 50 5.32 9.64 -18.03
N SER A 51 6.54 10.15 -17.81
CA SER A 51 7.77 9.58 -18.36
C SER A 51 8.23 8.32 -17.62
N VAL A 52 7.62 7.97 -16.49
CA VAL A 52 7.97 6.80 -15.68
C VAL A 52 6.77 5.86 -15.63
N SER A 53 6.98 4.60 -16.00
CA SER A 53 5.99 3.55 -15.79
C SER A 53 5.86 3.22 -14.31
N VAL A 54 4.65 3.34 -13.77
CA VAL A 54 4.36 3.10 -12.36
C VAL A 54 3.29 2.01 -12.24
N PHE A 55 3.62 0.95 -11.51
CA PHE A 55 2.74 -0.17 -11.28
C PHE A 55 2.56 -0.43 -9.78
N SER A 56 1.35 -0.82 -9.39
CA SER A 56 1.07 -1.36 -8.06
C SER A 56 0.97 -2.88 -8.16
N CYS A 57 1.67 -3.61 -7.30
CA CYS A 57 1.62 -5.06 -7.29
C CYS A 57 1.31 -5.60 -5.90
N HIS A 58 0.59 -6.71 -5.88
CA HIS A 58 0.29 -7.49 -4.69
C HIS A 58 0.82 -8.91 -4.90
N PRO A 59 1.54 -9.49 -3.92
CA PRO A 59 2.18 -10.79 -4.08
C PRO A 59 1.18 -11.97 -4.11
N GLY A 60 -0.11 -11.68 -3.95
CA GLY A 60 -1.21 -12.64 -3.88
C GLY A 60 -1.63 -12.93 -2.44
N ASN A 61 -2.70 -13.72 -2.29
CA ASN A 61 -3.14 -14.15 -0.96
C ASN A 61 -2.20 -15.23 -0.41
N MET A 62 -2.16 -15.39 0.91
CA MET A 62 -1.41 -16.46 1.59
C MET A 62 0.10 -16.41 1.32
N VAL A 63 0.70 -15.22 1.37
CA VAL A 63 2.16 -15.08 1.37
C VAL A 63 2.63 -15.13 2.81
N PHE A 64 3.50 -16.09 3.12
CA PHE A 64 4.16 -16.12 4.41
C PHE A 64 4.99 -14.84 4.55
N SER A 65 4.62 -14.02 5.51
CA SER A 65 5.33 -12.79 5.86
C SER A 65 5.47 -12.78 7.36
N ASP A 66 6.58 -12.28 7.89
CA ASP A 66 6.83 -12.19 9.33
C ASP A 66 5.98 -11.10 10.04
N LEU A 67 4.86 -10.69 9.43
CA LEU A 67 3.87 -9.81 10.02
C LEU A 67 3.30 -10.32 11.37
N PRO A 68 3.10 -11.63 11.61
CA PRO A 68 2.55 -12.12 12.88
C PRO A 68 3.62 -12.33 13.97
N ARG A 69 4.88 -11.91 13.77
CA ARG A 69 6.01 -12.24 14.66
C ARG A 69 5.81 -11.85 16.14
N TYR A 70 4.90 -10.92 16.43
CA TYR A 70 4.62 -10.42 17.78
C TYR A 70 3.38 -11.02 18.44
N SER A 71 2.62 -11.90 17.76
CA SER A 71 1.43 -12.53 18.34
C SER A 71 1.52 -14.05 18.28
N CYS A 72 1.52 -14.68 19.46
CA CYS A 72 1.55 -16.14 19.60
C CYS A 72 0.35 -16.81 18.90
N PHE A 73 -0.84 -16.21 19.03
CA PHE A 73 -2.04 -16.67 18.36
C PHE A 73 -1.89 -16.66 16.83
N TYR A 74 -1.43 -15.55 16.26
CA TYR A 74 -1.23 -15.46 14.82
C TYR A 74 -0.10 -16.37 14.33
N LYS A 75 0.95 -16.62 15.12
CA LYS A 75 2.00 -17.59 14.78
C LYS A 75 1.44 -19.01 14.61
N VAL A 76 0.60 -19.47 15.53
CA VAL A 76 -0.02 -20.80 15.46
C VAL A 76 -0.96 -20.89 14.27
N LEU A 77 -1.80 -19.88 14.06
CA LEU A 77 -2.70 -19.83 12.91
C LEU A 77 -1.93 -19.84 11.58
N PHE A 78 -0.86 -19.05 11.45
CA PHE A 78 0.00 -19.03 10.27
C PHE A 78 0.76 -20.34 10.04
N ALA A 79 1.15 -21.04 11.12
CA ALA A 79 1.78 -22.35 11.02
C ALA A 79 0.82 -23.41 10.45
N LEU A 80 -0.47 -23.36 10.83
CA LEU A 80 -1.50 -24.28 10.33
C LEU A 80 -1.84 -24.05 8.85
N VAL A 81 -1.82 -22.80 8.38
CA VAL A 81 -2.11 -22.48 6.96
C VAL A 81 -0.87 -22.54 6.06
N ARG A 82 0.32 -22.76 6.64
CA ARG A 82 1.61 -22.83 5.94
C ARG A 82 1.63 -23.72 4.68
N PRO A 83 1.08 -24.94 4.65
CA PRO A 83 1.06 -25.76 3.42
C PRO A 83 0.22 -25.16 2.29
N PHE A 84 -0.65 -24.20 2.59
CA PHE A 84 -1.46 -23.45 1.62
C PHE A 84 -0.85 -22.08 1.28
N THR A 85 0.33 -21.75 1.83
CA THR A 85 1.03 -20.50 1.52
C THR A 85 1.91 -20.62 0.28
N LYS A 86 2.01 -19.51 -0.45
CA LYS A 86 2.91 -19.39 -1.58
C LYS A 86 4.37 -19.44 -1.15
N SER A 87 5.22 -19.99 -2.01
CA SER A 87 6.68 -19.82 -1.91
C SER A 87 7.08 -18.34 -2.06
N LEU A 88 8.26 -17.99 -1.54
CA LEU A 88 8.82 -16.64 -1.68
C LEU A 88 9.00 -16.25 -3.16
N GLN A 89 9.38 -17.21 -4.00
CA GLN A 89 9.53 -17.02 -5.44
C GLN A 89 8.18 -16.68 -6.09
N GLN A 90 7.11 -17.40 -5.73
CA GLN A 90 5.74 -17.11 -6.22
C GLN A 90 5.19 -15.78 -5.68
N ALA A 91 5.65 -15.33 -4.51
CA ALA A 91 5.29 -14.02 -3.97
C ALA A 91 6.03 -12.89 -4.72
N ALA A 92 7.31 -13.08 -5.04
CA ALA A 92 8.15 -12.12 -5.73
C ALA A 92 7.84 -12.01 -7.24
N SER A 93 7.28 -13.06 -7.85
CA SER A 93 7.07 -13.13 -9.30
C SER A 93 6.30 -11.93 -9.86
N THR A 94 5.28 -11.44 -9.14
CA THR A 94 4.47 -10.30 -9.61
C THR A 94 5.29 -9.01 -9.63
N VAL A 95 6.18 -8.81 -8.65
CA VAL A 95 7.06 -7.63 -8.59
C VAL A 95 8.06 -7.67 -9.74
N VAL A 96 8.69 -8.82 -9.95
CA VAL A 96 9.65 -9.03 -11.05
C VAL A 96 8.97 -8.80 -12.39
N PHE A 97 7.81 -9.41 -12.60
CA PHE A 97 7.00 -9.23 -13.80
C PHE A 97 6.69 -7.74 -14.06
N CYS A 98 6.19 -7.01 -13.06
CA CYS A 98 5.92 -5.57 -13.20
C CYS A 98 7.16 -4.74 -13.51
N ALA A 99 8.35 -5.19 -13.11
CA ALA A 99 9.60 -4.46 -13.30
C ALA A 99 10.29 -4.78 -14.63
N THR A 100 10.08 -5.97 -15.21
CA THR A 100 10.90 -6.47 -16.32
C THR A 100 10.13 -6.95 -17.54
N ALA A 101 8.80 -7.09 -17.47
CA ALA A 101 8.03 -7.63 -18.58
C ALA A 101 7.93 -6.62 -19.73
N SER A 102 8.43 -6.99 -20.92
CA SER A 102 8.40 -6.14 -22.12
C SER A 102 6.98 -5.82 -22.59
N GLU A 103 6.01 -6.70 -22.31
CA GLU A 103 4.58 -6.47 -22.57
C GLU A 103 3.98 -5.32 -21.74
N LEU A 104 4.70 -4.81 -20.74
CA LEU A 104 4.30 -3.65 -19.95
C LEU A 104 4.95 -2.33 -20.43
N GLU A 105 5.79 -2.37 -21.45
CA GLU A 105 6.40 -1.17 -22.02
C GLU A 105 5.34 -0.20 -22.55
N GLY A 106 5.48 1.08 -22.20
CA GLY A 106 4.50 2.11 -22.53
C GLY A 106 3.20 2.06 -21.70
N LEU A 107 3.01 1.05 -20.85
CA LEU A 107 1.89 0.98 -19.92
C LEU A 107 2.27 1.62 -18.57
N SER A 108 1.26 2.10 -17.84
CA SER A 108 1.41 2.68 -16.51
C SER A 108 0.07 2.67 -15.78
N ASN A 109 0.08 2.97 -14.47
CA ASN A 109 -1.10 3.12 -13.63
C ASN A 109 -1.98 1.86 -13.52
N MET A 110 -1.36 0.68 -13.50
CA MET A 110 -2.04 -0.61 -13.42
C MET A 110 -1.75 -1.32 -12.09
N TYR A 111 -2.73 -2.13 -11.67
CA TYR A 111 -2.63 -2.97 -10.50
C TYR A 111 -2.49 -4.44 -10.91
N PHE A 112 -1.54 -5.15 -10.32
CA PHE A 112 -1.23 -6.54 -10.63
C PHE A 112 -1.29 -7.44 -9.41
N SER A 113 -1.78 -8.66 -9.60
CA SER A 113 -1.75 -9.73 -8.61
C SER A 113 -1.54 -11.06 -9.33
N ASN A 114 -0.67 -11.92 -8.82
CA ASN A 114 -0.34 -13.22 -9.44
C ASN A 114 0.15 -13.08 -10.89
N CYS A 115 0.93 -12.04 -11.20
CA CYS A 115 1.34 -11.69 -12.57
C CYS A 115 0.19 -11.38 -13.55
N TYR A 116 -1.03 -11.15 -13.07
CA TYR A 116 -2.16 -10.73 -13.91
C TYR A 116 -2.62 -9.32 -13.55
N ARG A 117 -3.04 -8.56 -14.57
CA ARG A 117 -3.71 -7.27 -14.37
C ARG A 117 -5.03 -7.50 -13.65
N CYS A 118 -5.26 -6.74 -12.59
CA CYS A 118 -6.46 -6.81 -11.76
C CYS A 118 -7.05 -5.43 -11.55
N LYS A 119 -8.34 -5.37 -11.21
CA LYS A 119 -8.97 -4.14 -10.73
C LYS A 119 -8.63 -3.96 -9.24
N SER A 120 -8.15 -2.78 -8.87
CA SER A 120 -7.98 -2.39 -7.46
C SER A 120 -9.32 -1.95 -6.85
N SER A 121 -9.32 -1.61 -5.56
CA SER A 121 -10.56 -1.18 -4.89
C SER A 121 -11.13 0.11 -5.49
N ASN A 122 -12.46 0.27 -5.41
CA ASN A 122 -13.14 1.47 -5.91
C ASN A 122 -12.62 2.75 -5.24
N THR A 123 -12.25 2.66 -3.95
CA THR A 123 -11.65 3.77 -3.20
C THR A 123 -10.34 4.23 -3.81
N SER A 124 -9.46 3.31 -4.25
CA SER A 124 -8.21 3.73 -4.87
C SER A 124 -8.44 4.39 -6.24
N LEU A 125 -9.44 3.93 -7.00
CA LEU A 125 -9.77 4.51 -8.30
C LEU A 125 -10.35 5.93 -8.23
N ASN A 126 -10.66 6.45 -7.03
CA ASN A 126 -11.20 7.79 -6.87
C ASN A 126 -10.11 8.87 -6.99
N SER A 127 -10.14 9.64 -8.08
CA SER A 127 -9.16 10.71 -8.35
C SER A 127 -9.16 11.83 -7.28
N SER A 128 -10.30 12.08 -6.64
CA SER A 128 -10.44 13.10 -5.61
C SER A 128 -9.75 12.69 -4.31
N LEU A 129 -9.87 11.40 -3.94
CA LEU A 129 -9.21 10.82 -2.78
C LEU A 129 -7.69 10.75 -2.96
N THR A 130 -7.26 10.27 -4.12
CA THR A 130 -5.84 10.12 -4.47
C THR A 130 -5.12 11.48 -4.44
N HIS A 131 -5.71 12.51 -5.04
CA HIS A 131 -5.18 13.88 -4.96
C HIS A 131 -5.13 14.42 -3.52
N LYS A 132 -6.18 14.20 -2.72
CA LYS A 132 -6.24 14.64 -1.31
C LYS A 132 -5.14 13.96 -0.47
N LEU A 133 -4.92 12.67 -0.67
CA LEU A 133 -3.86 11.91 0.00
C LEU A 133 -2.48 12.48 -0.33
N TRP A 134 -2.23 12.77 -1.62
CA TRP A 134 -0.96 13.38 -2.05
C TRP A 134 -0.69 14.71 -1.34
N SER A 135 -1.69 15.61 -1.30
CA SER A 135 -1.55 16.91 -0.64
C SER A 135 -1.24 16.77 0.86
N ILE A 136 -2.01 15.96 1.59
CA ILE A 136 -1.77 15.74 3.03
C ILE A 136 -0.41 15.11 3.28
N SER A 137 0.02 14.17 2.44
CA SER A 137 1.33 13.54 2.58
C SER A 137 2.46 14.56 2.45
N LYS A 138 2.37 15.49 1.48
CA LYS A 138 3.32 16.60 1.35
C LYS A 138 3.34 17.50 2.58
N ASP A 139 2.17 17.87 3.10
CA ASP A 139 2.05 18.75 4.26
C ASP A 139 2.63 18.10 5.52
N MET A 140 2.38 16.80 5.71
CA MET A 140 2.95 16.00 6.80
C MET A 140 4.48 15.92 6.70
N ILE A 141 5.02 15.66 5.52
CA ILE A 141 6.48 15.61 5.29
C ILE A 141 7.09 16.98 5.55
N ALA A 142 6.53 18.06 5.01
CA ALA A 142 7.04 19.42 5.22
C ALA A 142 7.03 19.80 6.71
N THR A 143 5.98 19.43 7.44
CA THR A 143 5.90 19.64 8.89
C THR A 143 6.96 18.84 9.64
N ALA A 144 7.17 17.58 9.28
CA ALA A 144 8.19 16.73 9.89
C ALA A 144 9.61 17.28 9.65
N THR A 145 9.93 17.66 8.41
CA THR A 145 11.24 18.22 8.06
C THR A 145 11.54 19.52 8.81
N LYS A 146 10.56 20.41 8.96
CA LYS A 146 10.71 21.64 9.75
C LYS A 146 11.02 21.36 11.22
N ARG A 147 10.39 20.35 11.83
CA ARG A 147 10.65 19.94 13.22
C ARG A 147 12.07 19.40 13.40
N THR A 148 12.54 18.57 12.47
CA THR A 148 13.92 18.04 12.52
C THR A 148 14.94 19.16 12.46
N ASN A 149 14.75 20.15 11.58
CA ASN A 149 15.67 21.28 11.44
C ASN A 149 15.67 22.19 12.67
N TYR A 150 14.55 22.30 13.39
CA TYR A 150 14.47 23.08 14.63
C TYR A 150 15.17 22.39 15.81
N ASN A 151 15.07 21.06 15.90
CA ASN A 151 15.69 20.27 16.97
C ASN A 151 17.19 19.97 16.75
N SER A 152 17.80 20.56 15.71
CA SER A 152 19.21 20.37 15.34
C SER A 152 20.09 21.59 15.69
N PHE A 153 19.57 22.53 16.49
CA PHE A 153 20.28 23.69 17.04
C PHE A 153 20.17 23.72 18.56
#